data_AF-A0AAQ4EYG6-F1
#
_entry.id   AF-A0AAQ4EYG6-F1
#
_cell.length_a   1.000
_cell.length_b   1.000
_cell.length_c   1.000
_cell.angle_alpha   90.00
_cell.angle_beta   90.00
_cell.angle_gamma   90.00
#
_symmetry.space_group_name_H-M   'P 1'
#
loop_
_entity.id
_entity.type
_entity.pdbx_description
1 polymer ?
#
loop_
_entity_poly.entity_id
_entity_poly.type
_entity_poly.pdbx_seq_one_letter_code
_entity_poly.pdbx_strand_id
1 'polypeptide(L)'
;MEKLRTGETTRLRNSELEKLRDGDNPRWRNSALKKLRVGETPCWRNFALEKRRVGETPRWRNSALETHRAGETPRWRKSALENVRVGESPRWRTSALDKLRAGETPGWGNSALEKLRVGETPCWRNSVLEKLRVGETPRWRKSALEKVRAGETPRWRNSAFEKLRTGETPRWRNSAFETLRTGETPRWRYSLVEKLRAGETPCCIKSALEKLRTGETPRRRNSVLDKLRAGETPCWRNSALEKNRVGETARWRNCALEKLRFGESPSWRKSALEKLCVV
;
A
#
# COMPACT_ATOMS: atom_id res chain seq x y z
N MET A 1 1.17 -46.64 2.28
CA MET A 1 0.52 -45.32 2.46
C MET A 1 0.71 -44.89 3.91
N GLU A 2 1.83 -44.23 4.20
CA GLU A 2 2.25 -43.99 5.58
C GLU A 2 1.52 -42.77 6.17
N LYS A 3 0.67 -43.04 7.16
CA LYS A 3 -0.02 -42.04 7.98
C LYS A 3 0.69 -42.02 9.33
N LEU A 4 1.32 -40.90 9.68
CA LEU A 4 1.97 -40.75 10.98
C LEU A 4 1.14 -39.88 11.91
N ARG A 5 0.99 -40.36 13.14
CA ARG A 5 0.43 -39.63 14.28
C ARG A 5 1.46 -39.66 15.40
N THR A 6 1.96 -38.50 15.78
CA THR A 6 3.08 -38.35 16.70
C THR A 6 2.72 -37.43 17.87
N GLY A 7 3.44 -37.57 18.98
CA GLY A 7 3.17 -36.91 20.28
C GLY A 7 3.74 -35.50 20.42
N GLU A 8 4.00 -35.08 21.66
CA GLU A 8 4.34 -33.69 22.05
C GLU A 8 5.55 -33.08 21.33
N THR A 9 6.60 -33.88 21.07
CA THR A 9 7.79 -33.43 20.33
C THR A 9 8.25 -34.46 19.31
N THR A 10 8.22 -34.07 18.04
CA THR A 10 8.62 -34.95 16.92
C THR A 10 9.75 -34.30 16.14
N ARG A 11 10.78 -35.07 15.81
CA ARG A 11 11.85 -34.61 14.89
C ARG A 11 11.90 -35.53 13.68
N LEU A 12 11.47 -35.05 12.51
CA LEU A 12 11.64 -35.80 11.26
C LEU A 12 12.68 -35.14 10.36
N ARG A 13 13.44 -35.98 9.66
CA ARG A 13 14.42 -35.60 8.64
C ARG A 13 14.19 -36.46 7.41
N ASN A 14 14.28 -35.84 6.23
CA ASN A 14 14.24 -36.53 4.94
C ASN A 14 13.02 -37.48 4.84
N SER A 15 11.83 -36.90 5.02
CA SER A 15 10.59 -37.68 5.13
C SER A 15 9.59 -37.25 4.07
N GLU A 16 9.01 -38.23 3.40
CA GLU A 16 7.90 -38.07 2.47
C GLU A 16 6.67 -38.76 3.05
N LEU A 17 5.65 -37.99 3.44
CA LEU A 17 4.41 -38.58 3.97
C LEU A 17 3.20 -37.97 3.28
N GLU A 18 2.18 -38.79 3.12
CA GLU A 18 0.93 -38.31 2.51
C GLU A 18 0.14 -37.45 3.51
N LYS A 19 0.05 -37.91 4.77
CA LYS A 19 -0.73 -37.28 5.84
C LYS A 19 0.03 -37.33 7.16
N LEU A 20 0.18 -36.17 7.79
CA LEU A 20 0.78 -36.04 9.11
C LEU A 20 -0.13 -35.23 10.04
N ARG A 21 -0.33 -35.75 11.26
CA ARG A 21 -0.94 -35.04 12.38
C ARG A 21 0.03 -35.09 13.54
N ASP A 22 0.56 -33.94 13.91
CA ASP A 22 1.65 -33.84 14.90
C ASP A 22 1.26 -32.89 16.03
N GLY A 23 1.86 -33.11 17.20
CA GLY A 23 1.60 -32.38 18.44
C GLY A 23 2.21 -30.98 18.47
N ASP A 24 2.59 -30.52 19.65
CA ASP A 24 2.72 -29.09 19.95
C ASP A 24 4.03 -28.46 19.50
N ASN A 25 5.15 -29.20 19.46
CA ASN A 25 6.44 -28.62 19.07
C ASN A 25 7.31 -29.49 18.13
N PRO A 26 6.79 -29.86 16.95
CA PRO A 26 7.56 -30.65 16.00
C PRO A 26 8.58 -29.82 15.23
N ARG A 27 9.72 -30.44 14.93
CA ARG A 27 10.81 -29.88 14.12
C ARG A 27 11.07 -30.74 12.91
N TRP A 28 10.96 -30.14 11.74
CA TRP A 28 11.11 -30.86 10.48
C TRP A 28 12.19 -30.24 9.60
N ARG A 29 12.94 -31.11 8.94
CA ARG A 29 14.01 -30.73 8.01
C ARG A 29 13.95 -31.58 6.76
N ASN A 30 13.93 -30.93 5.59
CA ASN A 30 13.91 -31.58 4.29
C ASN A 30 12.75 -32.59 4.20
N SER A 31 11.53 -32.10 4.16
CA SER A 31 10.36 -32.97 4.14
C SER A 31 9.39 -32.51 3.06
N ALA A 32 8.65 -33.45 2.48
CA ALA A 32 7.59 -33.20 1.52
C ALA A 32 6.32 -33.88 2.02
N LEU A 33 5.20 -33.16 2.06
CA LEU A 33 3.93 -33.73 2.50
C LEU A 33 2.78 -33.23 1.64
N LYS A 34 1.75 -34.05 1.47
CA LYS A 34 0.53 -33.60 0.78
C LYS A 34 -0.41 -32.84 1.73
N LYS A 35 -0.66 -33.42 2.91
CA LYS A 35 -1.62 -32.87 3.89
C LYS A 35 -1.07 -32.87 5.31
N LEU A 36 -1.25 -31.75 6.00
CA LEU A 36 -0.66 -31.55 7.31
C LEU A 36 -1.55 -30.71 8.24
N ARG A 37 -1.72 -31.19 9.47
CA ARG A 37 -2.31 -30.44 10.60
C ARG A 37 -1.38 -30.51 11.80
N VAL A 38 -1.07 -29.37 12.39
CA VAL A 38 -0.07 -29.26 13.46
C VAL A 38 -0.50 -28.24 14.49
N GLY A 39 -0.21 -28.54 15.75
CA GLY A 39 -0.45 -27.69 16.91
C GLY A 39 0.47 -26.46 16.98
N GLU A 40 0.88 -26.14 18.20
CA GLU A 40 1.19 -24.78 18.65
C GLU A 40 2.43 -24.12 17.99
N THR A 41 3.61 -24.76 18.05
CA THR A 41 4.91 -24.07 17.79
C THR A 41 5.83 -24.75 16.76
N PRO A 42 5.34 -25.20 15.60
CA PRO A 42 6.15 -26.01 14.69
C PRO A 42 7.26 -25.23 13.96
N CYS A 43 8.42 -25.89 13.80
CA CYS A 43 9.57 -25.34 13.10
C CYS A 43 9.94 -26.14 11.85
N TRP A 44 10.10 -25.43 10.73
CA TRP A 44 10.34 -26.03 9.42
C TRP A 44 11.59 -25.47 8.72
N ARG A 45 12.40 -26.38 8.18
CA ARG A 45 13.53 -26.06 7.31
C ARG A 45 13.47 -26.87 6.02
N ASN A 46 13.38 -26.16 4.89
CA ASN A 46 13.32 -26.72 3.52
C ASN A 46 12.12 -27.64 3.34
N PHE A 47 11.01 -27.07 2.87
CA PHE A 47 9.75 -27.80 2.81
C PHE A 47 8.90 -27.42 1.56
N ALA A 48 8.24 -28.40 0.94
CA ALA A 48 7.25 -28.22 -0.13
C ALA A 48 5.91 -28.93 0.18
N LEU A 49 4.79 -28.20 0.32
CA LEU A 49 3.43 -28.75 0.60
C LEU A 49 2.37 -28.32 -0.40
N GLU A 50 1.39 -29.20 -0.58
CA GLU A 50 0.12 -28.88 -1.23
C GLU A 50 -0.88 -28.18 -0.27
N LYS A 51 -1.20 -28.78 0.90
CA LYS A 51 -2.29 -28.29 1.78
C LYS A 51 -1.95 -28.33 3.28
N ARG A 52 -2.09 -27.20 4.00
CA ARG A 52 -1.80 -27.11 5.45
C ARG A 52 -2.81 -26.30 6.28
N ARG A 53 -3.02 -26.73 7.54
CA ARG A 53 -3.50 -25.89 8.67
C ARG A 53 -2.52 -25.93 9.83
N VAL A 54 -2.19 -24.77 10.40
CA VAL A 54 -1.20 -24.61 11.46
C VAL A 54 -1.74 -23.78 12.61
N GLY A 55 -1.39 -24.17 13.83
CA GLY A 55 -1.63 -23.41 15.05
C GLY A 55 -0.78 -22.14 15.17
N GLU A 56 -0.40 -21.82 16.39
CA GLU A 56 -0.25 -20.45 16.93
C GLU A 56 1.07 -19.72 16.66
N THR A 57 2.19 -20.40 16.40
CA THR A 57 3.49 -19.69 16.25
C THR A 57 4.46 -20.35 15.26
N PRO A 58 4.04 -20.76 14.05
CA PRO A 58 4.90 -21.55 13.18
C PRO A 58 6.07 -20.74 12.60
N ARG A 59 7.23 -21.39 12.50
CA ARG A 59 8.45 -20.80 11.94
C ARG A 59 8.93 -21.54 10.69
N TRP A 60 9.19 -20.78 9.63
CA TRP A 60 9.59 -21.29 8.33
C TRP A 60 10.87 -20.64 7.83
N ARG A 61 11.86 -21.47 7.47
CA ARG A 61 13.11 -20.98 6.87
C ARG A 61 13.02 -20.86 5.34
N ASN A 62 12.59 -21.93 4.69
CA ASN A 62 12.43 -22.05 3.23
C ASN A 62 11.18 -22.89 2.97
N SER A 63 10.16 -22.31 2.34
CA SER A 63 8.87 -22.98 2.11
C SER A 63 8.30 -22.67 0.73
N ALA A 64 7.86 -23.68 0.00
CA ALA A 64 7.04 -23.56 -1.20
C ALA A 64 5.67 -24.20 -0.91
N LEU A 65 4.58 -23.42 -0.94
CA LEU A 65 3.25 -23.92 -0.55
C LEU A 65 2.16 -23.50 -1.53
N GLU A 66 1.27 -24.42 -1.89
CA GLU A 66 0.15 -24.13 -2.78
C GLU A 66 -1.03 -23.51 -2.00
N THR A 67 -1.50 -24.18 -0.94
CA THR A 67 -2.59 -23.65 -0.08
C THR A 67 -2.27 -23.71 1.41
N HIS A 68 -2.31 -22.56 2.07
CA HIS A 68 -1.87 -22.43 3.46
C HIS A 68 -2.83 -21.62 4.34
N ARG A 69 -3.15 -22.17 5.52
CA ARG A 69 -3.77 -21.44 6.63
C ARG A 69 -2.86 -21.49 7.87
N ALA A 70 -2.43 -20.34 8.36
CA ALA A 70 -1.81 -20.21 9.68
C ALA A 70 -2.70 -19.41 10.61
N GLY A 71 -2.70 -19.78 11.88
CA GLY A 71 -3.24 -18.99 12.97
C GLY A 71 -2.32 -17.82 13.31
N GLU A 72 -2.01 -17.70 14.59
CA GLU A 72 -1.33 -16.55 15.18
C GLU A 72 0.17 -16.49 14.81
N THR A 73 0.70 -15.27 14.77
CA THR A 73 2.13 -14.88 14.70
C THR A 73 3.09 -15.69 13.81
N PRO A 74 2.71 -16.18 12.63
CA PRO A 74 3.60 -17.04 11.85
C PRO A 74 4.77 -16.25 11.25
N ARG A 75 5.94 -16.89 11.17
CA ARG A 75 7.18 -16.27 10.69
C ARG A 75 7.75 -17.00 9.49
N TRP A 76 7.91 -16.30 8.37
CA TRP A 76 8.57 -16.80 7.16
C TRP A 76 9.85 -16.03 6.84
N ARG A 77 10.92 -16.77 6.56
CA ARG A 77 12.17 -16.17 6.05
C ARG A 77 12.20 -16.09 4.53
N LYS A 78 12.05 -17.21 3.83
CA LYS A 78 11.94 -17.29 2.37
C LYS A 78 10.73 -18.15 2.01
N SER A 79 9.77 -17.56 1.33
CA SER A 79 8.52 -18.26 0.98
C SER A 79 8.05 -17.93 -0.43
N ALA A 80 7.67 -18.97 -1.17
CA ALA A 80 6.89 -18.87 -2.42
C ALA A 80 5.54 -19.53 -2.17
N LEU A 81 4.44 -18.77 -2.14
CA LEU A 81 3.13 -19.31 -1.76
C LEU A 81 2.04 -18.86 -2.72
N GLU A 82 1.18 -19.76 -3.17
CA GLU A 82 0.13 -19.39 -4.12
C GLU A 82 -1.09 -18.79 -3.39
N ASN A 83 -1.71 -19.55 -2.48
CA ASN A 83 -2.95 -19.16 -1.80
C ASN A 83 -2.80 -19.22 -0.27
N VAL A 84 -2.73 -18.05 0.35
CA VAL A 84 -2.46 -17.94 1.79
C VAL A 84 -3.56 -17.19 2.52
N ARG A 85 -4.00 -17.74 3.64
CA ARG A 85 -4.77 -17.02 4.67
C ARG A 85 -4.01 -17.06 5.98
N VAL A 86 -3.85 -15.91 6.59
CA VAL A 86 -3.16 -15.78 7.87
C VAL A 86 -3.96 -14.92 8.81
N GLY A 87 -3.99 -15.33 10.08
CA GLY A 87 -4.55 -14.54 11.17
C GLY A 87 -3.64 -13.39 11.55
N GLU A 88 -3.38 -13.30 12.84
CA GLU A 88 -2.76 -12.14 13.49
C GLU A 88 -1.24 -12.08 13.38
N SER A 89 -0.70 -10.88 13.26
CA SER A 89 0.74 -10.58 13.39
C SER A 89 1.73 -11.40 12.52
N PRO A 90 1.41 -11.78 11.27
CA PRO A 90 2.35 -12.55 10.47
C PRO A 90 3.55 -11.72 10.00
N ARG A 91 4.73 -12.36 9.96
CA ARG A 91 5.98 -11.70 9.54
C ARG A 91 6.67 -12.43 8.40
N TRP A 92 6.94 -11.73 7.31
CA TRP A 92 7.70 -12.22 6.16
C TRP A 92 8.98 -11.41 5.97
N ARG A 93 10.13 -12.08 5.80
CA ARG A 93 11.37 -11.41 5.36
C ARG A 93 11.45 -11.30 3.85
N THR A 94 11.24 -12.41 3.15
CA THR A 94 11.28 -12.47 1.68
C THR A 94 10.16 -13.37 1.20
N SER A 95 9.22 -12.81 0.43
CA SER A 95 8.04 -13.54 -0.03
C SER A 95 7.67 -13.23 -1.47
N ALA A 96 7.38 -14.27 -2.25
CA ALA A 96 6.64 -14.18 -3.51
C ALA A 96 5.28 -14.85 -3.30
N LEU A 97 4.18 -14.13 -3.48
CA LEU A 97 2.83 -14.69 -3.26
C LEU A 97 1.83 -14.27 -4.33
N ASP A 98 0.97 -15.19 -4.76
CA ASP A 98 -0.05 -14.84 -5.75
C ASP A 98 -1.29 -14.25 -5.07
N LYS A 99 -1.87 -14.94 -4.09
CA LYS A 99 -3.08 -14.51 -3.39
C LYS A 99 -2.90 -14.61 -1.87
N LEU A 100 -2.94 -13.46 -1.20
CA LEU A 100 -2.86 -13.38 0.25
C LEU A 100 -4.08 -12.67 0.87
N ARG A 101 -4.63 -13.27 1.92
CA ARG A 101 -5.47 -12.60 2.92
C ARG A 101 -4.75 -12.63 4.26
N ALA A 102 -4.39 -11.46 4.78
CA ALA A 102 -3.80 -11.31 6.11
C ALA A 102 -4.76 -10.54 7.01
N GLY A 103 -4.85 -10.95 8.27
CA GLY A 103 -5.58 -10.24 9.32
C GLY A 103 -4.80 -9.02 9.80
N GLU A 104 -4.67 -8.91 11.10
CA GLU A 104 -4.13 -7.74 11.79
C GLU A 104 -2.61 -7.70 11.83
N THR A 105 -2.05 -6.49 11.83
CA THR A 105 -0.63 -6.17 12.08
C THR A 105 0.42 -6.95 11.25
N PRO A 106 0.19 -7.29 9.97
CA PRO A 106 1.18 -8.06 9.23
C PRO A 106 2.38 -7.20 8.82
N GLY A 107 3.56 -7.84 8.76
CA GLY A 107 4.83 -7.18 8.48
C GLY A 107 5.66 -7.85 7.39
N TRP A 108 6.11 -7.07 6.40
CA TRP A 108 6.92 -7.55 5.28
C TRP A 108 8.24 -6.79 5.14
N GLY A 109 9.31 -7.56 4.91
CA GLY A 109 10.61 -7.06 4.46
C GLY A 109 10.60 -6.77 2.96
N ASN A 110 10.83 -7.82 2.16
CA ASN A 110 10.81 -7.76 0.70
C ASN A 110 9.68 -8.65 0.18
N SER A 111 8.73 -8.08 -0.55
CA SER A 111 7.57 -8.82 -1.06
C SER A 111 7.27 -8.49 -2.52
N ALA A 112 7.04 -9.52 -3.33
CA ALA A 112 6.41 -9.42 -4.65
C ALA A 112 5.07 -10.15 -4.58
N LEU A 113 3.95 -9.47 -4.83
CA LEU A 113 2.62 -10.09 -4.70
C LEU A 113 1.67 -9.70 -5.83
N GLU A 114 0.86 -10.63 -6.33
CA GLU A 114 -0.13 -10.32 -7.36
C GLU A 114 -1.40 -9.71 -6.74
N LYS A 115 -2.06 -10.41 -5.81
CA LYS A 115 -3.34 -10.00 -5.21
C LYS A 115 -3.29 -10.05 -3.69
N LEU A 116 -3.51 -8.90 -3.06
CA LEU A 116 -3.43 -8.75 -1.62
C LEU A 116 -4.69 -8.12 -1.02
N ARG A 117 -5.23 -8.75 0.03
CA ARG A 117 -6.19 -8.16 0.96
C ARG A 117 -5.62 -8.18 2.37
N VAL A 118 -5.52 -7.03 2.99
CA VAL A 118 -5.03 -6.91 4.37
C VAL A 118 -6.01 -6.10 5.20
N GLY A 119 -6.19 -6.54 6.45
CA GLY A 119 -6.88 -5.78 7.47
C GLY A 119 -6.04 -4.60 7.97
N GLU A 120 -5.86 -4.55 9.27
CA GLU A 120 -5.40 -3.36 9.99
C GLU A 120 -3.89 -3.28 10.18
N THR A 121 -3.39 -2.05 10.24
CA THR A 121 -2.03 -1.65 10.62
C THR A 121 -0.85 -2.34 9.90
N PRO A 122 -0.94 -2.69 8.61
CA PRO A 122 0.13 -3.43 7.98
C PRO A 122 1.37 -2.60 7.65
N CYS A 123 2.55 -3.23 7.66
CA CYS A 123 3.82 -2.56 7.44
C CYS A 123 4.71 -3.23 6.39
N TRP A 124 5.18 -2.45 5.41
CA TRP A 124 6.06 -2.92 4.33
C TRP A 124 7.33 -2.10 4.21
N ARG A 125 8.44 -2.80 4.04
CA ARG A 125 9.73 -2.16 3.75
C ARG A 125 9.96 -1.96 2.26
N ASN A 126 9.90 -3.03 1.48
CA ASN A 126 10.05 -3.01 0.02
C ASN A 126 8.98 -3.91 -0.60
N SER A 127 8.14 -3.36 -1.48
CA SER A 127 7.04 -4.11 -2.08
C SER A 127 6.83 -3.79 -3.55
N VAL A 128 6.56 -4.82 -4.35
CA VAL A 128 6.01 -4.71 -5.71
C VAL A 128 4.69 -5.45 -5.72
N LEU A 129 3.58 -4.77 -6.04
CA LEU A 129 2.25 -5.40 -6.05
C LEU A 129 1.40 -4.98 -7.24
N GLU A 130 0.61 -5.90 -7.76
CA GLU A 130 -0.32 -5.61 -8.85
C GLU A 130 -1.65 -5.06 -8.30
N LYS A 131 -2.32 -5.82 -7.43
CA LYS A 131 -3.65 -5.47 -6.90
C LYS A 131 -3.68 -5.51 -5.37
N LEU A 132 -3.94 -4.36 -4.76
CA LEU A 132 -3.98 -4.20 -3.30
C LEU A 132 -5.30 -3.63 -2.81
N ARG A 133 -5.88 -4.28 -1.79
CA ARG A 133 -6.87 -3.68 -0.89
C ARG A 133 -6.34 -3.74 0.53
N VAL A 134 -6.23 -2.59 1.17
CA VAL A 134 -5.75 -2.48 2.54
C VAL A 134 -6.72 -1.64 3.36
N GLY A 135 -6.96 -2.09 4.59
CA GLY A 135 -7.74 -1.37 5.58
C GLY A 135 -6.98 -0.18 6.15
N GLU A 136 -6.96 -0.11 7.47
CA GLU A 136 -6.57 1.07 8.23
C GLU A 136 -5.06 1.18 8.45
N THR A 137 -4.58 2.43 8.49
CA THR A 137 -3.23 2.86 8.93
C THR A 137 -2.02 2.17 8.27
N PRO A 138 -2.05 1.79 6.97
CA PRO A 138 -0.95 1.06 6.37
C PRO A 138 0.32 1.93 6.25
N ARG A 139 1.50 1.32 6.44
CA ARG A 139 2.80 2.01 6.38
C ARG A 139 3.74 1.38 5.35
N TRP A 140 4.26 2.21 4.46
CA TRP A 140 5.12 1.79 3.35
C TRP A 140 6.40 2.62 3.27
N ARG A 141 7.54 1.96 3.02
CA ARG A 141 8.86 2.62 2.91
C ARG A 141 9.42 2.75 1.49
N LYS A 142 9.17 1.76 0.64
CA LYS A 142 9.46 1.75 -0.80
C LYS A 142 8.45 0.84 -1.47
N SER A 143 7.70 1.36 -2.44
CA SER A 143 6.62 0.58 -3.08
C SER A 143 6.41 0.95 -4.54
N ALA A 144 6.21 -0.05 -5.40
CA ALA A 144 5.73 0.11 -6.77
C ALA A 144 4.43 -0.70 -6.91
N LEU A 145 3.32 -0.03 -7.24
CA LEU A 145 1.99 -0.63 -7.10
C LEU A 145 1.07 -0.25 -8.27
N GLU A 146 0.49 -1.23 -8.96
CA GLU A 146 -0.34 -0.93 -10.14
C GLU A 146 -1.72 -0.38 -9.74
N LYS A 147 -2.51 -1.17 -8.99
CA LYS A 147 -3.89 -0.84 -8.60
C LYS A 147 -4.08 -0.96 -7.10
N VAL A 148 -4.36 0.17 -6.44
CA VAL A 148 -4.46 0.22 -4.97
C VAL A 148 -5.75 0.88 -4.50
N ARG A 149 -6.38 0.25 -3.50
CA ARG A 149 -7.39 0.85 -2.64
C ARG A 149 -6.90 0.80 -1.20
N ALA A 150 -6.57 1.96 -0.65
CA ALA A 150 -6.18 2.08 0.74
C ALA A 150 -7.31 2.76 1.52
N GLY A 151 -7.57 2.26 2.73
CA GLY A 151 -8.48 2.86 3.69
C GLY A 151 -7.88 4.11 4.31
N GLU A 152 -8.05 4.24 5.62
CA GLU A 152 -7.77 5.45 6.38
C GLU A 152 -6.29 5.62 6.70
N THR A 153 -5.85 6.88 6.75
CA THR A 153 -4.55 7.35 7.25
C THR A 153 -3.29 6.68 6.65
N PRO A 154 -3.25 6.30 5.35
CA PRO A 154 -2.12 5.55 4.84
C PRO A 154 -0.86 6.42 4.76
N ARG A 155 0.29 5.85 5.14
CA ARG A 155 1.59 6.55 5.16
C ARG A 155 2.56 5.92 4.19
N TRP A 156 3.11 6.75 3.31
CA TRP A 156 3.97 6.31 2.23
C TRP A 156 5.24 7.12 2.11
N ARG A 157 6.36 6.40 1.98
CA ARG A 157 7.66 6.96 1.64
C ARG A 157 8.11 6.29 0.35
N ASN A 158 8.55 7.09 -0.63
CA ASN A 158 9.10 6.65 -1.91
C ASN A 158 8.22 5.61 -2.63
N SER A 159 7.16 6.10 -3.28
CA SER A 159 6.14 5.21 -3.85
C SER A 159 5.73 5.62 -5.26
N ALA A 160 5.48 4.64 -6.12
CA ALA A 160 4.99 4.84 -7.48
C ALA A 160 3.71 4.04 -7.72
N PHE A 161 2.72 4.64 -8.40
CA PHE A 161 1.47 3.98 -8.73
C PHE A 161 0.94 4.35 -10.12
N GLU A 162 0.26 3.41 -10.76
CA GLU A 162 -0.59 3.73 -11.90
C GLU A 162 -1.95 4.26 -11.43
N LYS A 163 -2.63 3.51 -10.55
CA LYS A 163 -4.00 3.82 -10.11
C LYS A 163 -4.13 3.69 -8.61
N LEU A 164 -4.36 4.81 -7.94
CA LEU A 164 -4.59 4.84 -6.50
C LEU A 164 -5.91 5.52 -6.12
N ARG A 165 -6.66 4.84 -5.26
CA ARG A 165 -7.75 5.42 -4.47
C ARG A 165 -7.41 5.32 -2.99
N THR A 166 -7.37 6.44 -2.28
CA THR A 166 -7.20 6.49 -0.82
C THR A 166 -8.42 7.07 -0.15
N GLY A 167 -8.67 6.64 1.09
CA GLY A 167 -9.59 7.30 2.00
C GLY A 167 -8.99 8.56 2.61
N GLU A 168 -9.24 8.73 3.89
CA GLU A 168 -8.95 9.93 4.68
C GLU A 168 -7.46 10.11 5.00
N THR A 169 -7.05 11.38 5.13
CA THR A 169 -5.75 11.82 5.66
C THR A 169 -4.47 11.11 5.13
N PRO A 170 -4.33 10.75 3.84
CA PRO A 170 -3.14 10.07 3.36
C PRO A 170 -1.91 10.99 3.42
N ARG A 171 -0.75 10.42 3.80
CA ARG A 171 0.52 11.16 3.91
C ARG A 171 1.60 10.59 3.00
N TRP A 172 2.19 11.47 2.20
CA TRP A 172 3.21 11.13 1.20
C TRP A 172 4.46 11.98 1.35
N ARG A 173 5.62 11.32 1.30
CA ARG A 173 6.91 12.02 1.24
C ARG A 173 7.36 12.25 -0.20
N ASN A 174 7.60 11.18 -0.95
CA ASN A 174 8.02 11.22 -2.35
C ASN A 174 7.15 10.23 -3.11
N SER A 175 6.40 10.71 -4.09
CA SER A 175 5.40 9.88 -4.75
C SER A 175 5.14 10.25 -6.21
N ALA A 176 4.97 9.24 -7.06
CA ALA A 176 4.59 9.38 -8.45
C ALA A 176 3.29 8.62 -8.75
N PHE A 177 2.41 9.23 -9.56
CA PHE A 177 1.10 8.68 -9.89
C PHE A 177 0.69 8.99 -11.33
N GLU A 178 0.09 8.04 -12.04
CA GLU A 178 -0.65 8.39 -13.26
C GLU A 178 -2.04 8.92 -12.88
N THR A 179 -2.78 8.17 -12.06
CA THR A 179 -4.13 8.53 -11.63
C THR A 179 -4.30 8.39 -10.13
N LEU A 180 -4.75 9.47 -9.50
CA LEU A 180 -4.94 9.54 -8.05
C LEU A 180 -6.30 10.13 -7.70
N ARG A 181 -7.06 9.40 -6.88
CA ARG A 181 -8.26 9.89 -6.20
C ARG A 181 -8.09 9.82 -4.69
N THR A 182 -8.13 10.96 -4.02
CA THR A 182 -7.99 11.06 -2.55
C THR A 182 -9.21 11.69 -1.91
N GLY A 183 -9.46 11.35 -0.63
CA GLY A 183 -10.48 11.99 0.22
C GLY A 183 -10.07 13.37 0.75
N GLU A 184 -10.48 13.63 1.99
CA GLU A 184 -10.66 14.97 2.60
C GLU A 184 -9.37 15.75 2.82
N THR A 185 -8.28 15.14 3.30
CA THR A 185 -7.12 15.88 3.86
C THR A 185 -5.74 15.31 3.46
N PRO A 186 -5.46 15.09 2.16
CA PRO A 186 -4.22 14.49 1.74
C PRO A 186 -3.03 15.46 1.84
N ARG A 187 -1.87 14.96 2.29
CA ARG A 187 -0.63 15.74 2.45
C ARG A 187 0.53 15.16 1.65
N TRP A 188 1.17 15.99 0.82
CA TRP A 188 2.36 15.64 0.03
C TRP A 188 3.53 16.59 0.26
N ARG A 189 4.74 16.03 0.37
CA ARG A 189 5.98 16.82 0.32
C ARG A 189 6.49 16.98 -1.11
N TYR A 190 6.62 15.86 -1.84
CA TYR A 190 7.07 15.80 -3.24
C TYR A 190 6.14 14.89 -4.02
N SER A 191 5.47 15.41 -5.05
CA SER A 191 4.58 14.63 -5.90
C SER A 191 4.72 14.93 -7.39
N LEU A 192 4.65 13.87 -8.19
CA LEU A 192 4.44 13.92 -9.64
C LEU A 192 3.12 13.20 -9.92
N VAL A 193 2.12 13.88 -10.49
CA VAL A 193 0.83 13.22 -10.80
C VAL A 193 0.31 13.70 -12.15
N GLU A 194 -0.07 12.79 -13.05
CA GLU A 194 -0.74 13.23 -14.27
C GLU A 194 -2.17 13.71 -13.97
N LYS A 195 -2.99 12.87 -13.34
CA LYS A 195 -4.41 13.15 -13.08
C LYS A 195 -4.74 13.02 -11.60
N LEU A 196 -5.00 14.14 -10.94
CA LEU A 196 -5.38 14.20 -9.53
C LEU A 196 -6.83 14.67 -9.38
N ARG A 197 -7.61 13.88 -8.64
CA ARG A 197 -8.89 14.28 -8.03
C ARG A 197 -8.75 14.26 -6.52
N ALA A 198 -8.63 15.43 -5.92
CA ALA A 198 -8.54 15.59 -4.47
C ALA A 198 -9.86 16.13 -3.89
N GLY A 199 -10.16 15.73 -2.65
CA GLY A 199 -11.29 16.25 -1.88
C GLY A 199 -11.02 17.65 -1.34
N GLU A 200 -11.45 17.88 -0.10
CA GLU A 200 -11.64 19.19 0.52
C GLU A 200 -10.35 20.00 0.67
N THR A 201 -9.31 19.46 1.31
CA THR A 201 -8.16 20.27 1.80
C THR A 201 -6.78 19.71 1.45
N PRO A 202 -6.46 19.48 0.15
CA PRO A 202 -5.16 18.93 -0.24
C PRO A 202 -4.01 19.92 0.00
N CYS A 203 -2.94 19.44 0.64
CA CYS A 203 -1.74 20.23 0.92
C CYS A 203 -0.50 19.67 0.21
N CYS A 204 0.11 20.44 -0.68
CA CYS A 204 1.31 20.06 -1.46
C CYS A 204 2.44 21.09 -1.32
N ILE A 205 3.68 20.63 -1.10
CA ILE A 205 4.85 21.52 -0.96
C ILE A 205 5.66 21.69 -2.25
N LYS A 206 5.86 20.60 -3.00
CA LYS A 206 6.54 20.59 -4.29
C LYS A 206 5.81 19.59 -5.17
N SER A 207 5.25 20.05 -6.27
CA SER A 207 4.49 19.17 -7.16
C SER A 207 4.53 19.59 -8.61
N ALA A 208 4.60 18.62 -9.52
CA ALA A 208 4.30 18.82 -10.93
C ALA A 208 3.06 18.00 -11.30
N LEU A 209 2.11 18.64 -11.98
CA LEU A 209 0.82 18.06 -12.30
C LEU A 209 0.38 18.39 -13.73
N GLU A 210 -0.26 17.46 -14.44
CA GLU A 210 -0.89 17.79 -15.73
C GLU A 210 -2.33 18.28 -15.52
N LYS A 211 -3.13 17.54 -14.74
CA LYS A 211 -4.56 17.83 -14.51
C LYS A 211 -4.94 17.71 -13.05
N LEU A 212 -5.46 18.80 -12.48
CA LEU A 212 -5.98 18.86 -11.12
C LEU A 212 -7.47 19.20 -11.10
N ARG A 213 -8.23 18.38 -10.38
CA ARG A 213 -9.55 18.74 -9.85
C ARG A 213 -9.48 18.65 -8.33
N THR A 214 -9.78 19.75 -7.67
CA THR A 214 -9.75 19.85 -6.21
C THR A 214 -11.00 20.53 -5.71
N GLY A 215 -11.44 20.15 -4.51
CA GLY A 215 -12.56 20.77 -3.82
C GLY A 215 -12.19 22.12 -3.23
N GLU A 216 -12.70 22.36 -2.02
CA GLU A 216 -12.70 23.61 -1.28
C GLU A 216 -11.30 24.24 -1.19
N THR A 217 -10.45 23.88 -0.22
CA THR A 217 -9.32 24.72 0.19
C THR A 217 -7.92 24.11 -0.12
N PRO A 218 -7.52 23.97 -1.39
CA PRO A 218 -6.20 23.45 -1.72
C PRO A 218 -5.09 24.43 -1.32
N ARG A 219 -4.04 23.92 -0.68
CA ARG A 219 -2.82 24.69 -0.35
C ARG A 219 -1.62 24.13 -1.09
N ARG A 220 -1.00 24.96 -1.93
CA ARG A 220 0.14 24.57 -2.76
C ARG A 220 1.30 25.54 -2.66
N ARG A 221 2.51 24.99 -2.61
CA ARG A 221 3.77 25.71 -2.71
C ARG A 221 4.59 25.09 -3.85
N ASN A 222 5.45 25.87 -4.51
CA ASN A 222 6.43 25.39 -5.49
C ASN A 222 5.83 24.37 -6.47
N SER A 223 4.77 24.76 -7.17
CA SER A 223 3.95 23.87 -7.98
C SER A 223 3.92 24.28 -9.45
N VAL A 224 3.94 23.30 -10.35
CA VAL A 224 3.74 23.47 -11.79
C VAL A 224 2.48 22.69 -12.18
N LEU A 225 1.55 23.33 -12.89
CA LEU A 225 0.28 22.71 -13.28
C LEU A 225 -0.26 23.21 -14.62
N ASP A 226 -0.58 22.31 -15.54
CA ASP A 226 -1.10 22.70 -16.85
C ASP A 226 -2.60 23.05 -16.79
N LYS A 227 -3.42 22.21 -16.13
CA LYS A 227 -4.88 22.38 -16.08
C LYS A 227 -5.43 22.27 -14.67
N LEU A 228 -5.92 23.39 -14.13
CA LEU A 228 -6.58 23.47 -12.82
C LEU A 228 -8.10 23.66 -12.93
N ARG A 229 -8.83 22.88 -12.14
CA ARG A 229 -10.18 23.22 -11.66
C ARG A 229 -10.18 23.15 -10.13
N ALA A 230 -10.29 24.29 -9.48
CA ALA A 230 -10.37 24.40 -8.03
C ALA A 230 -11.73 24.97 -7.60
N GLY A 231 -12.20 24.50 -6.44
CA GLY A 231 -13.37 25.05 -5.75
C GLY A 231 -13.02 26.31 -4.96
N GLU A 232 -13.47 26.36 -3.72
CA GLU A 232 -13.57 27.56 -2.87
C GLU A 232 -12.27 27.87 -2.11
N THR A 233 -11.61 28.98 -2.42
CA THR A 233 -10.44 29.52 -1.66
C THR A 233 -9.06 28.86 -1.89
N PRO A 234 -8.64 28.47 -3.12
CA PRO A 234 -7.27 28.01 -3.36
C PRO A 234 -6.18 28.99 -2.92
N CYS A 235 -5.13 28.46 -2.29
CA CYS A 235 -3.95 29.21 -1.87
C CYS A 235 -2.68 28.66 -2.55
N TRP A 236 -2.05 29.48 -3.38
CA TRP A 236 -0.86 29.13 -4.16
C TRP A 236 0.31 30.07 -3.88
N ARG A 237 1.50 29.48 -3.80
CA ARG A 237 2.75 30.21 -3.60
C ARG A 237 3.85 29.68 -4.50
N ASN A 238 4.61 30.57 -5.14
CA ASN A 238 5.73 30.21 -6.01
C ASN A 238 5.29 29.15 -7.04
N SER A 239 4.23 29.43 -7.82
CA SER A 239 3.62 28.42 -8.69
C SER A 239 3.44 28.95 -10.11
N ALA A 240 3.59 28.07 -11.09
CA ALA A 240 3.37 28.35 -12.50
C ALA A 240 2.18 27.54 -13.00
N LEU A 241 1.19 28.18 -13.60
CA LEU A 241 0.01 27.49 -14.13
C LEU A 241 -0.45 28.02 -15.49
N GLU A 242 -0.75 27.11 -16.42
CA GLU A 242 -1.20 27.50 -17.77
C GLU A 242 -2.70 27.83 -17.80
N LYS A 243 -3.57 26.86 -17.53
CA LYS A 243 -5.03 26.99 -17.70
C LYS A 243 -5.77 26.73 -16.41
N ASN A 244 -6.36 27.79 -15.86
CA ASN A 244 -6.95 27.75 -14.53
C ASN A 244 -8.42 28.16 -14.56
N ARG A 245 -9.27 27.37 -13.89
CA ARG A 245 -10.62 27.76 -13.52
C ARG A 245 -10.77 27.65 -12.01
N VAL A 246 -11.12 28.76 -11.38
CA VAL A 246 -11.37 28.85 -9.95
C VAL A 246 -12.76 29.43 -9.72
N GLY A 247 -13.43 28.97 -8.65
CA GLY A 247 -14.73 29.48 -8.24
C GLY A 247 -14.65 30.84 -7.54
N GLU A 248 -14.90 30.85 -6.24
CA GLU A 248 -15.20 32.06 -5.46
C GLU A 248 -13.99 32.95 -5.18
N THR A 249 -13.05 32.48 -4.36
CA THR A 249 -11.89 33.27 -3.92
C THR A 249 -10.58 32.56 -4.21
N ALA A 250 -9.50 33.30 -4.44
CA ALA A 250 -8.16 32.73 -4.58
C ALA A 250 -7.07 33.63 -4.01
N ARG A 251 -6.00 33.01 -3.51
CA ARG A 251 -4.80 33.71 -3.05
C ARG A 251 -3.57 33.24 -3.80
N TRP A 252 -2.90 34.17 -4.47
CA TRP A 252 -1.71 33.90 -5.26
C TRP A 252 -0.55 34.77 -4.80
N ARG A 253 0.59 34.13 -4.53
CA ARG A 253 1.82 34.83 -4.14
C ARG A 253 3.00 34.33 -4.95
N ASN A 254 3.72 35.22 -5.62
CA ASN A 254 4.84 34.87 -6.51
C ASN A 254 4.42 33.82 -7.55
N CYS A 255 3.29 34.00 -8.22
CA CYS A 255 2.79 33.05 -9.21
C CYS A 255 2.85 33.62 -10.63
N ALA A 256 3.02 32.74 -11.61
CA ALA A 256 2.93 33.05 -13.04
C ALA A 256 1.74 32.29 -13.63
N LEU A 257 0.83 33.00 -14.28
CA LEU A 257 -0.39 32.44 -14.86
C LEU A 257 -0.55 32.85 -16.32
N GLU A 258 -0.84 31.89 -17.20
CA GLU A 258 -1.10 32.20 -18.61
C GLU A 258 -2.58 32.56 -18.83
N LYS A 259 -3.50 31.68 -18.43
CA LYS A 259 -4.95 31.83 -18.63
C LYS A 259 -5.72 31.53 -17.35
N LEU A 260 -6.52 32.49 -16.90
CA LEU A 260 -7.37 32.36 -15.72
C LEU A 260 -8.83 32.68 -16.04
N ARG A 261 -9.71 31.75 -15.67
CA ARG A 261 -11.16 31.97 -15.51
C ARG A 261 -11.51 31.99 -14.04
N PHE A 262 -12.20 33.04 -13.61
CA PHE A 262 -12.39 33.31 -12.19
C PHE A 262 -13.77 33.89 -11.92
N GLY A 263 -14.38 33.52 -10.78
CA GLY A 263 -15.72 33.96 -10.37
C GLY A 263 -15.70 35.34 -9.69
N GLU A 264 -15.34 35.41 -8.40
CA GLU A 264 -15.67 36.60 -7.59
C GLU A 264 -14.47 37.45 -7.15
N SER A 265 -13.71 37.05 -6.11
CA SER A 265 -12.60 37.86 -5.59
C SER A 265 -11.19 37.19 -5.58
N PRO A 266 -10.28 37.51 -6.53
CA PRO A 266 -8.91 37.02 -6.50
C PRO A 266 -7.96 38.01 -5.81
N SER A 267 -7.06 37.51 -4.99
CA SER A 267 -6.01 38.31 -4.33
C SER A 267 -4.61 37.92 -4.82
N TRP A 268 -3.80 38.93 -5.15
CA TRP A 268 -2.50 38.76 -5.79
C TRP A 268 -1.40 39.48 -5.02
N ARG A 269 -0.24 38.83 -4.88
CA ARG A 269 0.98 39.48 -4.39
C ARG A 269 2.16 39.07 -5.25
N LYS A 270 2.82 40.04 -5.90
CA LYS A 270 3.99 39.80 -6.76
C LYS A 270 3.76 38.68 -7.79
N SER A 271 2.62 38.70 -8.48
CA SER A 271 2.22 37.63 -9.41
C SER A 271 1.92 38.22 -10.79
N ALA A 272 2.19 37.47 -11.85
CA ALA A 272 1.96 37.85 -13.23
C ALA A 272 0.83 37.01 -13.83
N LEU A 273 -0.03 37.66 -14.64
CA LEU A 273 -1.15 37.03 -15.34
C LEU A 273 -1.21 37.57 -16.77
N GLU A 274 -1.20 36.69 -17.76
CA GLU A 274 -1.27 37.11 -19.18
C GLU A 274 -2.70 37.35 -19.65
N LYS A 275 -3.64 36.44 -19.35
CA LYS A 275 -5.03 36.52 -19.81
C LYS A 275 -6.01 36.21 -18.68
N LEU A 276 -6.87 37.18 -18.38
CA LEU A 276 -7.97 37.07 -17.43
C LEU A 276 -9.32 37.05 -18.17
N CYS A 277 -10.18 36.10 -17.83
CA CYS A 277 -11.59 36.13 -18.19
C CYS A 277 -12.43 35.99 -16.91
N VAL A 278 -13.22 37.01 -16.60
CA VAL A 278 -14.24 36.95 -15.55
C VAL A 278 -15.47 36.25 -16.15
N VAL A 279 -16.05 35.29 -15.43
CA VAL A 279 -17.24 34.52 -15.88
C VAL A 279 -18.36 34.73 -14.91
#